data_AF-A0A3C1F0X5-F1
#
_entry.id   AF-A0A3C1F0X5-F1
#
_cell.length_a   1.000
_cell.length_b   1.000
_cell.length_c   1.000
_cell.angle_alpha   90.00
_cell.angle_beta   90.00
_cell.angle_gamma   90.00
#
_symmetry.space_group_name_H-M   'P 1'
#
loop_
_entity.id
_entity.type
_entity.pdbx_description
1 polymer ?
#
loop_
_entity_poly.entity_id
_entity_poly.type
_entity_poly.pdbx_seq_one_letter_code
_entity_poly.pdbx_strand_id
1 'polypeptide(L)'
;MAKITLCCYKMENEIHLLTIATQSGKQESIFTSGFPIWVLGNDKKINRINKGDFFMPRQINVGIIGAGWPAWQHIKGYQKLENVKVLALCDINKEILTKIAREYNLPKTFTKYEDMLKLKEIDAVSVCTPNFQHVPQVIDSLNAGKHVICEKPLSVNTEEANKIVEPLRKSKKKFMIAQVKRFANESRYLRKLINDNELGRIYYSKIKYLRRAGIPGIGSW
;
A
#
# COMPACT_ATOMS: atom_id res chain seq x y z
N MET A 1 0.51 37.72 15.95
CA MET A 1 -0.94 37.95 15.97
C MET A 1 -1.50 37.55 14.62
N ALA A 2 -2.33 36.51 14.54
CA ALA A 2 -2.97 36.11 13.28
C ALA A 2 -4.14 37.07 12.98
N LYS A 3 -4.15 37.65 11.78
CA LYS A 3 -5.25 38.52 11.32
C LYS A 3 -6.24 37.63 10.55
N ILE A 4 -7.37 37.31 11.17
CA ILE A 4 -8.44 36.55 10.51
C ILE A 4 -9.26 37.56 9.71
N THR A 5 -9.32 37.37 8.39
CA THR A 5 -10.22 38.16 7.54
C THR A 5 -11.35 37.24 7.08
N LEU A 6 -12.55 37.49 7.58
CA LEU A 6 -13.76 36.81 7.14
C LEU A 6 -14.29 37.54 5.90
N CYS A 7 -14.41 36.82 4.79
CA CYS A 7 -15.05 37.34 3.59
C CYS A 7 -16.33 36.53 3.35
N CYS A 8 -17.48 37.13 3.66
CA CYS A 8 -18.78 36.55 3.31
C CYS A 8 -19.17 37.02 1.91
N TYR A 9 -19.53 36.09 1.04
CA TYR A 9 -20.20 36.41 -0.22
C TYR A 9 -21.53 35.67 -0.30
N LYS A 10 -22.54 36.32 -0.88
CA LYS A 10 -23.90 35.81 -0.99
C LYS A 10 -24.20 35.48 -2.46
N MET A 11 -24.54 34.23 -2.75
CA MET A 11 -25.08 33.80 -4.05
C MET A 11 -26.30 32.91 -3.78
N GLU A 12 -27.45 33.32 -4.33
CA GLU A 12 -28.69 32.55 -4.51
C GLU A 12 -29.09 31.59 -3.37
N ASN A 13 -29.46 32.20 -2.23
CA ASN A 13 -30.18 31.63 -1.09
C ASN A 13 -29.46 30.70 -0.10
N GLU A 14 -28.15 30.49 -0.19
CA GLU A 14 -27.37 29.91 0.92
C GLU A 14 -26.12 30.73 1.27
N ILE A 15 -25.82 30.84 2.57
CA ILE A 15 -24.63 31.53 3.09
C ILE A 15 -23.59 30.46 3.41
N HIS A 16 -22.51 30.40 2.64
CA HIS A 16 -21.36 29.55 2.94
C HIS A 16 -20.24 30.38 3.58
N LEU A 17 -19.84 30.00 4.80
CA LEU A 17 -18.73 30.58 5.54
C LEU A 17 -17.43 29.88 5.16
N LEU A 18 -16.57 30.57 4.41
CA LEU A 18 -15.21 30.10 4.14
C LEU A 18 -14.26 30.71 5.17
N THR A 19 -13.70 29.90 6.07
CA THR A 19 -12.69 30.36 7.03
C THR A 19 -11.31 30.09 6.44
N ILE A 20 -10.59 31.16 6.08
CA ILE A 20 -9.20 31.06 5.63
C ILE A 20 -8.30 31.55 6.76
N ALA A 21 -7.55 30.64 7.39
CA ALA A 21 -6.49 30.99 8.33
C ALA A 21 -5.17 31.10 7.56
N THR A 22 -4.56 32.28 7.53
CA THR A 22 -3.22 32.45 6.94
C THR A 22 -2.19 32.56 8.07
N GLN A 23 -1.30 31.57 8.17
CA GLN A 23 -0.03 31.73 8.88
C GLN A 23 1.02 32.26 7.89
N SER A 24 1.80 33.24 8.33
CA SER A 24 2.84 33.89 7.54
C SER A 24 3.82 32.87 6.96
N GLY A 25 3.79 32.71 5.63
CA GLY A 25 4.94 32.24 4.86
C GLY A 25 4.94 30.82 4.31
N LYS A 26 3.83 30.05 4.35
CA LYS A 26 3.76 28.75 3.66
C LYS A 26 2.46 28.60 2.85
N GLN A 27 2.62 28.19 1.59
CA GLN A 27 1.56 27.79 0.67
C GLN A 27 0.80 26.60 1.22
N GLU A 28 -0.53 26.68 1.27
CA GLU A 28 -1.39 25.51 1.39
C GLU A 28 -2.58 25.64 0.42
N SER A 29 -2.86 24.54 -0.28
CA SER A 29 -3.89 24.42 -1.31
C SER A 29 -5.26 24.14 -0.69
N ILE A 30 -6.28 24.88 -1.12
CA ILE A 30 -7.67 24.70 -0.71
C ILE A 30 -8.35 23.68 -1.65
N PHE A 31 -8.99 22.67 -1.07
CA PHE A 31 -9.84 21.70 -1.79
C PHE A 31 -11.30 22.15 -1.68
N THR A 32 -11.93 22.45 -2.81
CA THR A 32 -13.40 22.44 -2.93
C THR A 32 -13.77 21.74 -4.22
N SER A 33 -14.56 20.67 -4.09
CA SER A 33 -15.10 19.94 -5.23
C SER A 33 -16.13 20.80 -5.97
N GLY A 34 -15.92 21.04 -7.27
CA GLY A 34 -17.03 21.30 -8.19
C GLY A 34 -16.93 22.49 -9.16
N PHE A 35 -16.03 23.46 -8.99
CA PHE A 35 -15.92 24.62 -9.90
C PHE A 35 -14.44 25.01 -10.15
N PRO A 36 -14.11 25.71 -11.26
CA PRO A 36 -12.72 25.99 -11.61
C PRO A 36 -12.01 26.77 -10.50
N ILE A 37 -10.88 26.21 -10.05
CA ILE A 37 -10.07 26.73 -8.96
C ILE A 37 -9.22 27.90 -9.51
N TRP A 38 -9.38 29.08 -8.90
CA TRP A 38 -8.54 30.24 -9.18
C TRP A 38 -7.50 30.38 -8.08
N VAL A 39 -6.21 30.25 -8.43
CA VAL A 39 -5.10 30.50 -7.50
C VAL A 39 -4.49 31.87 -7.82
N LEU A 40 -4.47 32.76 -6.84
CA LEU A 40 -3.78 34.05 -6.93
C LEU A 40 -2.27 33.83 -6.74
N GLY A 41 -1.52 33.89 -7.84
CA GLY A 41 -0.06 33.98 -7.80
C GLY A 41 0.40 35.37 -7.35
N ASN A 42 1.61 35.47 -6.79
CA ASN A 42 2.21 36.72 -6.33
C ASN A 42 2.33 37.82 -7.41
N ASP A 43 2.19 37.48 -8.68
CA ASP A 43 2.34 38.40 -9.81
C ASP A 43 1.01 39.02 -10.31
N LYS A 44 -0.10 38.91 -9.56
CA LYS A 44 -1.43 39.42 -9.94
C LYS A 44 -1.93 38.98 -11.33
N LYS A 45 -1.35 37.93 -11.92
CA LYS A 45 -1.83 37.31 -13.17
C LYS A 45 -2.65 36.06 -12.84
N ILE A 46 -3.85 36.02 -13.39
CA ILE A 46 -4.77 34.89 -13.27
C ILE A 46 -4.32 33.82 -14.27
N ASN A 47 -3.66 32.77 -13.78
CA ASN A 47 -3.29 31.63 -14.62
C ASN A 47 -4.38 30.56 -14.58
N ARG A 48 -4.88 30.18 -15.76
CA ARG A 48 -5.90 29.14 -15.95
C ARG A 48 -5.20 27.77 -15.85
N ILE A 49 -5.49 26.98 -14.81
CA ILE A 49 -4.98 25.61 -14.71
C ILE A 49 -5.74 24.77 -15.74
N ASN A 50 -5.03 24.11 -16.66
CA ASN A 50 -5.64 23.23 -17.65
C ASN A 50 -6.20 21.98 -16.93
N LYS A 51 -7.35 21.46 -17.38
CA LYS A 51 -7.97 20.23 -16.84
C LYS A 51 -7.03 19.00 -16.80
N GLY A 52 -5.89 19.03 -17.48
CA GLY A 52 -4.89 17.96 -17.54
C GLY A 52 -3.91 17.90 -16.36
N ASP A 53 -3.85 18.91 -15.50
CA ASP A 53 -2.88 18.97 -14.40
C ASP A 53 -3.42 18.40 -13.08
N PHE A 54 -4.59 17.77 -13.10
CA PHE A 54 -5.13 17.05 -11.95
C PHE A 54 -4.37 15.71 -11.81
N PHE A 55 -3.49 15.63 -10.82
CA PHE A 55 -2.73 14.43 -10.48
C PHE A 55 -3.71 13.34 -10.00
N MET A 56 -4.32 12.60 -10.93
CA MET A 56 -5.04 11.38 -10.54
C MET A 56 -3.99 10.39 -10.03
N PRO A 57 -4.14 9.85 -8.81
CA PRO A 57 -3.18 8.90 -8.28
C PRO A 57 -3.09 7.71 -9.24
N ARG A 58 -1.90 7.45 -9.78
CA ARG A 58 -1.65 6.33 -10.69
C ARG A 58 -2.20 5.05 -10.07
N GLN A 59 -3.08 4.37 -10.79
CA GLN A 59 -3.59 3.05 -10.39
C GLN A 59 -2.42 2.05 -10.36
N ILE A 60 -2.30 1.31 -9.26
CA ILE A 60 -1.29 0.27 -9.07
C ILE A 60 -1.93 -1.08 -9.33
N ASN A 61 -1.40 -1.82 -10.31
CA ASN A 61 -1.84 -3.18 -10.60
C ASN A 61 -0.98 -4.18 -9.83
N VAL A 62 -1.63 -5.09 -9.12
CA VAL A 62 -1.00 -6.09 -8.26
C VAL A 62 -1.21 -7.50 -8.80
N GLY A 63 -0.13 -8.28 -8.88
CA GLY A 63 -0.18 -9.73 -9.03
C GLY A 63 -0.02 -10.44 -7.69
N ILE A 64 -0.62 -11.61 -7.51
CA ILE A 64 -0.49 -12.39 -6.26
C ILE A 64 0.02 -13.78 -6.62
N ILE A 65 1.09 -14.22 -5.94
CA ILE A 65 1.72 -15.53 -6.10
C ILE A 65 1.37 -16.38 -4.88
N GLY A 66 0.69 -17.50 -5.10
CA GLY A 66 0.03 -18.30 -4.06
C GLY A 66 -1.43 -17.90 -3.89
N ALA A 67 -2.33 -18.88 -3.77
CA ALA A 67 -3.77 -18.68 -3.63
C ALA A 67 -4.33 -19.25 -2.30
N GLY A 68 -3.49 -19.55 -1.31
CA GLY A 68 -3.96 -19.91 0.03
C GLY A 68 -4.44 -18.75 0.88
N TRP A 69 -4.60 -19.00 2.18
CA TRP A 69 -5.26 -18.07 3.08
C TRP A 69 -4.65 -16.65 3.12
N PRO A 70 -3.31 -16.46 3.14
CA PRO A 70 -2.73 -15.12 3.12
C PRO A 70 -3.10 -14.32 1.87
N ALA A 71 -3.16 -14.99 0.72
CA ALA A 71 -3.54 -14.36 -0.55
C ALA A 71 -4.93 -13.73 -0.47
N TRP A 72 -5.89 -14.40 0.18
CA TRP A 72 -7.25 -13.88 0.33
C TRP A 72 -7.28 -12.61 1.17
N GLN A 73 -6.43 -12.53 2.22
CA GLN A 73 -6.31 -11.33 3.04
C GLN A 73 -5.69 -10.17 2.25
N HIS A 74 -4.70 -10.46 1.41
CA HIS A 74 -4.11 -9.48 0.50
C HIS A 74 -5.14 -8.96 -0.51
N ILE A 75 -5.89 -9.86 -1.16
CA ILE A 75 -6.96 -9.49 -2.12
C ILE A 75 -7.98 -8.56 -1.45
N LYS A 76 -8.51 -8.95 -0.29
CA LYS A 76 -9.46 -8.14 0.48
C LYS A 76 -8.89 -6.80 0.92
N GLY A 77 -7.60 -6.75 1.26
CA GLY A 77 -6.89 -5.53 1.60
C GLY A 77 -6.80 -4.58 0.41
N TYR A 78 -6.38 -5.09 -0.76
CA TYR A 78 -6.25 -4.30 -1.97
C TYR A 78 -7.58 -3.81 -2.53
N GLN A 79 -8.64 -4.63 -2.50
CA GLN A 79 -9.97 -4.24 -2.98
C GLN A 79 -10.62 -3.09 -2.18
N LYS A 80 -10.09 -2.77 -0.99
CA LYS A 80 -10.52 -1.60 -0.21
C LYS A 80 -9.83 -0.29 -0.63
N LEU A 81 -8.85 -0.36 -1.53
CA LEU A 81 -8.07 0.79 -1.97
C LEU A 81 -8.55 1.22 -3.36
N GLU A 82 -8.98 2.47 -3.50
CA GLU A 82 -9.51 3.00 -4.77
C GLU A 82 -8.47 3.02 -5.90
N ASN A 83 -7.20 3.19 -5.55
CA ASN A 83 -6.09 3.31 -6.50
C ASN A 83 -5.30 2.01 -6.68
N VAL A 84 -5.83 0.85 -6.26
CA VAL A 84 -5.16 -0.45 -6.42
C VAL A 84 -6.10 -1.46 -7.06
N LYS A 85 -5.59 -2.25 -8.01
CA LYS A 85 -6.34 -3.33 -8.65
C LYS A 85 -5.57 -4.63 -8.57
N VAL A 86 -6.21 -5.70 -8.11
CA VAL A 86 -5.65 -7.06 -8.22
C VAL A 86 -5.88 -7.54 -9.65
N LEU A 87 -4.81 -7.56 -10.44
CA LEU A 87 -4.86 -7.88 -11.87
C LEU A 87 -4.68 -9.38 -12.14
N ALA A 88 -3.87 -10.06 -11.32
CA ALA A 88 -3.54 -11.46 -11.57
C ALA A 88 -3.39 -12.26 -10.28
N LEU A 89 -3.78 -13.52 -10.34
CA LEU A 89 -3.54 -14.53 -9.31
C LEU A 89 -2.77 -15.71 -9.92
N CYS A 90 -1.82 -16.25 -9.19
CA CYS A 90 -1.03 -17.39 -9.61
C CYS A 90 -1.03 -18.48 -8.53
N ASP A 91 -1.30 -19.73 -8.93
CA ASP A 91 -1.12 -20.90 -8.08
C ASP A 91 -0.92 -22.15 -8.95
N ILE A 92 -0.14 -23.12 -8.46
CA ILE A 92 0.06 -24.40 -9.16
C ILE A 92 -1.20 -25.25 -9.14
N ASN A 93 -2.04 -25.12 -8.11
CA ASN A 93 -3.32 -25.81 -7.99
C ASN A 93 -4.41 -25.07 -8.76
N LYS A 94 -4.83 -25.64 -9.89
CA LYS A 94 -5.86 -25.06 -10.76
C LYS A 94 -7.23 -24.96 -10.11
N GLU A 95 -7.59 -25.91 -9.23
CA GLU A 95 -8.90 -25.90 -8.58
C GLU A 95 -9.04 -24.69 -7.63
N ILE A 96 -8.05 -24.50 -6.74
CA ILE A 96 -7.99 -23.37 -5.81
C ILE A 96 -7.89 -22.06 -6.59
N LEU A 97 -7.00 -22.00 -7.59
CA LEU A 97 -6.83 -20.82 -8.44
C LEU A 97 -8.15 -20.38 -9.08
N THR A 98 -8.89 -21.33 -9.68
CA THR A 98 -10.17 -21.06 -10.34
C THR A 98 -11.24 -20.62 -9.34
N LYS A 99 -11.31 -21.30 -8.18
CA LYS A 99 -12.25 -20.97 -7.11
C LYS A 99 -12.05 -19.52 -6.62
N ILE A 100 -10.81 -19.18 -6.26
CA ILE A 100 -10.48 -17.87 -5.67
C ILE A 100 -10.57 -16.76 -6.72
N ALA A 101 -10.11 -16.99 -7.95
CA ALA A 101 -10.25 -16.00 -9.01
C ALA A 101 -11.72 -15.67 -9.29
N ARG A 102 -12.60 -16.67 -9.25
CA ARG A 102 -14.05 -16.47 -9.39
C ARG A 102 -14.66 -15.74 -8.19
N GLU A 103 -14.34 -16.18 -6.98
CA GLU A 103 -14.85 -15.58 -5.72
C GLU A 103 -14.53 -14.09 -5.63
N TYR A 104 -13.32 -13.68 -6.04
CA TYR A 104 -12.86 -12.30 -5.95
C TYR A 104 -12.90 -11.53 -7.28
N ASN A 105 -13.47 -12.10 -8.35
CA ASN A 105 -13.57 -11.50 -9.69
C ASN A 105 -12.22 -11.04 -10.27
N LEU A 106 -11.20 -11.89 -10.20
CA LEU A 106 -9.86 -11.58 -10.68
C LEU A 106 -9.73 -11.85 -12.19
N PRO A 107 -9.18 -10.92 -12.99
CA PRO A 107 -9.31 -10.98 -14.45
C PRO A 107 -8.30 -11.89 -15.14
N LYS A 108 -7.16 -12.20 -14.51
CA LYS A 108 -6.10 -13.05 -15.08
C LYS A 108 -5.66 -14.10 -14.06
N THR A 109 -5.48 -15.34 -14.52
CA THR A 109 -4.96 -16.44 -13.70
C THR A 109 -3.76 -17.10 -14.37
N PHE A 110 -2.81 -17.58 -13.57
CA PHE A 110 -1.58 -18.22 -14.04
C PHE A 110 -1.27 -19.46 -13.20
N THR A 111 -0.71 -20.48 -13.84
CA THR A 111 -0.17 -21.66 -13.12
C THR A 111 1.35 -21.62 -12.95
N LYS A 112 2.01 -20.61 -13.54
CA LYS A 112 3.44 -20.32 -13.44
C LYS A 112 3.62 -18.84 -13.17
N TYR A 113 4.29 -18.49 -12.08
CA TYR A 113 4.41 -17.09 -11.68
C TYR A 113 5.36 -16.33 -12.60
N GLU A 114 6.31 -17.02 -13.21
CA GLU A 114 7.23 -16.47 -14.21
C GLU A 114 6.48 -15.91 -15.42
N ASP A 115 5.38 -16.55 -15.83
CA ASP A 115 4.52 -16.06 -16.90
C ASP A 115 3.72 -14.83 -16.47
N MET A 116 3.25 -14.81 -15.20
CA MET A 116 2.61 -13.63 -14.62
C MET A 116 3.57 -12.44 -14.54
N LEU A 117 4.84 -12.65 -14.17
CA LEU A 117 5.85 -11.60 -14.04
C LEU A 117 6.19 -10.90 -15.36
N LYS A 118 5.97 -11.57 -16.51
CA LYS A 118 6.12 -10.99 -17.85
C LYS A 118 5.09 -9.90 -18.16
N LEU A 119 3.98 -9.83 -17.43
CA LEU A 119 2.98 -8.79 -17.62
C LEU A 119 3.54 -7.41 -17.25
N LYS A 120 3.75 -6.55 -18.25
CA LYS A 120 4.20 -5.17 -18.05
C LYS A 120 3.21 -4.33 -17.25
N GLU A 121 1.93 -4.69 -17.32
CA GLU A 121 0.84 -4.03 -16.59
C GLU A 121 0.94 -4.19 -15.07
N ILE A 122 1.60 -5.25 -14.56
CA ILE A 122 1.76 -5.47 -13.11
C ILE A 122 2.87 -4.57 -12.58
N ASP A 123 2.55 -3.73 -11.60
CA ASP A 123 3.50 -2.84 -10.92
C ASP A 123 4.12 -3.50 -9.68
N ALA A 124 3.31 -4.26 -8.94
CA ALA A 124 3.69 -4.88 -7.67
C ALA A 124 3.21 -6.33 -7.57
N VAL A 125 3.87 -7.13 -6.74
CA VAL A 125 3.44 -8.50 -6.43
C VAL A 125 3.36 -8.75 -4.93
N SER A 126 2.39 -9.57 -4.55
CA SER A 126 2.36 -10.23 -3.25
C SER A 126 2.83 -11.67 -3.36
N VAL A 127 3.85 -12.04 -2.61
CA VAL A 127 4.33 -13.42 -2.48
C VAL A 127 3.70 -14.02 -1.24
N CYS A 128 2.80 -14.98 -1.43
CA CYS A 128 1.94 -15.59 -0.41
C CYS A 128 2.05 -17.13 -0.37
N THR A 129 3.17 -17.68 -0.86
CA THR A 129 3.42 -19.12 -0.99
C THR A 129 3.99 -19.73 0.30
N PRO A 130 4.30 -21.04 0.34
CA PRO A 130 5.07 -21.62 1.45
C PRO A 130 6.46 -20.99 1.63
N ASN A 131 6.97 -21.00 2.87
CA ASN A 131 8.19 -20.27 3.28
C ASN A 131 9.44 -20.52 2.43
N PHE A 132 9.64 -21.75 1.95
CA PHE A 132 10.81 -22.13 1.14
C PHE A 132 10.77 -21.59 -0.30
N GLN A 133 9.63 -21.05 -0.73
CA GLN A 133 9.44 -20.47 -2.06
C GLN A 133 9.59 -18.95 -2.08
N HIS A 134 9.57 -18.30 -0.91
CA HIS A 134 9.58 -16.85 -0.80
C HIS A 134 10.82 -16.21 -1.44
N VAL A 135 12.02 -16.65 -1.07
CA VAL A 135 13.26 -16.01 -1.54
C VAL A 135 13.42 -16.11 -3.06
N PRO A 136 13.29 -17.28 -3.71
CA PRO A 136 13.35 -17.37 -5.17
C PRO A 136 12.33 -16.43 -5.85
N GLN A 137 11.07 -16.48 -5.43
CA GLN A 137 10.01 -15.68 -6.04
C GLN A 137 10.19 -14.18 -5.82
N VAL A 138 10.71 -13.76 -4.66
CA VAL A 138 11.08 -12.37 -4.38
C VAL A 138 12.18 -11.91 -5.33
N ILE A 139 13.24 -12.70 -5.49
CA ILE A 139 14.37 -12.37 -6.37
C ILE A 139 13.88 -12.22 -7.81
N ASP A 140 13.11 -13.17 -8.32
CA ASP A 140 12.60 -13.15 -9.69
C ASP A 140 11.66 -11.96 -9.92
N SER A 141 10.82 -11.64 -8.94
CA SER A 141 9.93 -10.47 -9.00
C SER A 141 10.70 -9.15 -9.03
N LEU A 142 11.78 -9.03 -8.24
CA LEU A 142 12.65 -7.85 -8.23
C LEU A 142 13.40 -7.72 -9.56
N ASN A 143 13.92 -8.83 -10.09
CA ASN A 143 14.59 -8.88 -11.39
C ASN A 143 13.64 -8.54 -12.56
N ALA A 144 12.37 -8.92 -12.45
CA ALA A 144 11.31 -8.52 -13.37
C ALA A 144 10.87 -7.04 -13.19
N GLY A 145 11.52 -6.30 -12.30
CA GLY A 145 11.26 -4.89 -12.06
C GLY A 145 9.94 -4.60 -11.33
N LYS A 146 9.46 -5.53 -10.50
CA LYS A 146 8.22 -5.38 -9.73
C LYS A 146 8.50 -4.91 -8.31
N HIS A 147 7.59 -4.14 -7.73
CA HIS A 147 7.55 -3.94 -6.28
C HIS A 147 7.09 -5.23 -5.60
N VAL A 148 7.54 -5.51 -4.38
CA VAL A 148 7.29 -6.81 -3.74
C VAL A 148 6.83 -6.64 -2.30
N ILE A 149 5.73 -7.31 -1.95
CA ILE A 149 5.33 -7.59 -0.58
C ILE A 149 5.43 -9.10 -0.38
N CYS A 150 6.27 -9.55 0.55
CA CYS A 150 6.45 -10.97 0.85
C CYS A 150 5.80 -11.32 2.19
N GLU A 151 5.05 -12.42 2.23
CA GLU A 151 4.55 -12.95 3.49
C GLU A 151 5.68 -13.33 4.44
N LYS A 152 5.32 -13.38 5.73
CA LYS A 152 6.22 -13.81 6.80
C LYS A 152 6.11 -15.33 7.03
N PRO A 153 7.21 -15.99 7.45
CA PRO A 153 8.59 -15.49 7.51
C PRO A 153 9.20 -15.31 6.12
N LEU A 154 10.19 -14.42 5.99
CA LEU A 154 10.85 -14.16 4.70
C LEU A 154 11.53 -15.41 4.10
N SER A 155 12.14 -16.23 4.95
CA SER A 155 12.92 -17.40 4.54
C SER A 155 12.92 -18.44 5.66
N VAL A 156 13.46 -19.63 5.38
CA VAL A 156 13.64 -20.65 6.43
C VAL A 156 14.93 -20.45 7.24
N ASN A 157 15.90 -19.69 6.73
CA ASN A 157 17.14 -19.36 7.43
C ASN A 157 17.73 -18.00 6.97
N THR A 158 18.67 -17.47 7.75
CA THR A 158 19.29 -16.16 7.51
C THR A 158 20.13 -16.10 6.25
N GLU A 159 20.84 -17.19 5.91
CA GLU A 159 21.68 -17.25 4.72
C GLU A 159 20.84 -17.07 3.44
N GLU A 160 19.69 -17.74 3.39
CA GLU A 160 18.74 -17.63 2.30
C GLU A 160 18.14 -16.21 2.24
N ALA A 161 17.76 -15.62 3.38
CA ALA A 161 17.27 -14.25 3.42
C ALA A 161 18.28 -13.25 2.84
N ASN A 162 19.58 -13.43 3.12
CA ASN A 162 20.62 -12.52 2.63
C ASN A 162 20.74 -12.50 1.10
N LYS A 163 20.27 -13.54 0.40
CA LYS A 163 20.32 -13.61 -1.08
C LYS A 163 19.49 -12.53 -1.75
N ILE A 164 18.50 -11.94 -1.07
CA ILE A 164 17.65 -10.88 -1.67
C ILE A 164 18.32 -9.50 -1.67
N VAL A 165 19.38 -9.29 -0.89
CA VAL A 165 19.96 -7.96 -0.66
C VAL A 165 20.49 -7.36 -1.96
N GLU A 166 21.24 -8.13 -2.73
CA GLU A 166 21.81 -7.66 -4.01
C GLU A 166 20.74 -7.43 -5.09
N PRO A 167 19.80 -8.35 -5.37
CA PRO A 167 18.67 -8.10 -6.27
C PRO A 167 17.83 -6.88 -5.86
N LEU A 168 17.59 -6.69 -4.56
CA LEU A 168 16.85 -5.53 -4.05
C LEU A 168 17.58 -4.22 -4.34
N ARG A 169 18.89 -4.15 -4.07
CA ARG A 169 19.72 -2.99 -4.39
C ARG A 169 19.73 -2.68 -5.89
N LYS A 170 19.88 -3.70 -6.73
CA LYS A 170 19.95 -3.56 -8.19
C LYS A 170 18.63 -3.11 -8.81
N SER A 171 17.50 -3.69 -8.37
CA SER A 171 16.18 -3.39 -8.92
C SER A 171 15.70 -1.96 -8.62
N LYS A 172 16.18 -1.36 -7.51
CA LYS A 172 15.67 -0.09 -6.96
C LYS A 172 14.16 -0.11 -6.67
N LYS A 173 13.56 -1.30 -6.58
CA LYS A 173 12.14 -1.48 -6.28
C LYS A 173 11.89 -1.44 -4.78
N LYS A 174 10.63 -1.25 -4.42
CA LYS A 174 10.20 -1.31 -3.01
C LYS A 174 9.98 -2.76 -2.64
N PHE A 175 10.49 -3.13 -1.47
CA PHE A 175 10.31 -4.45 -0.88
C PHE A 175 9.82 -4.29 0.56
N MET A 176 8.85 -5.11 0.95
CA MET A 176 8.33 -5.16 2.32
C MET A 176 8.04 -6.61 2.70
N ILE A 177 8.34 -6.95 3.96
CA ILE A 177 7.86 -8.19 4.58
C ILE A 177 6.54 -7.87 5.29
N ALA A 178 5.53 -8.72 5.14
CA ALA A 178 4.17 -8.57 5.69
C ALA A 178 4.14 -8.79 7.22
N GLN A 179 4.91 -7.99 7.97
CA GLN A 179 4.91 -7.93 9.43
C GLN A 179 3.71 -7.12 9.92
N VAL A 180 2.50 -7.61 9.65
CA VAL A 180 1.23 -6.87 9.80
C VAL A 180 1.01 -6.28 11.18
N LYS A 181 1.53 -6.91 12.24
CA LYS A 181 1.41 -6.42 13.63
C LYS A 181 2.08 -5.07 13.85
N ARG A 182 3.04 -4.66 13.00
CA ARG A 182 3.63 -3.31 13.05
C ARG A 182 2.63 -2.21 12.68
N PHE A 183 1.58 -2.55 11.93
CA PHE A 183 0.57 -1.62 11.44
C PHE A 183 -0.74 -1.66 12.25
N ALA A 184 -0.83 -2.55 13.24
CA ALA A 184 -1.97 -2.61 14.15
C ALA A 184 -2.09 -1.30 14.96
N ASN A 185 -3.32 -0.92 15.32
CA ASN A 185 -3.60 0.34 16.00
C ASN A 185 -2.82 0.45 17.32
N GLU A 186 -2.70 -0.64 18.06
CA GLU A 186 -1.97 -0.71 19.33
C GLU A 186 -0.47 -0.44 19.12
N SER A 187 0.13 -1.04 18.08
CA SER A 187 1.54 -0.82 17.75
C SER A 187 1.79 0.61 17.28
N ARG A 188 0.88 1.18 16.48
CA ARG A 188 0.99 2.57 16.01
C ARG A 188 0.85 3.57 17.16
N TYR A 189 -0.08 3.31 18.07
CA TYR A 189 -0.29 4.13 19.26
C TYR A 189 0.91 4.05 20.20
N LEU A 190 1.40 2.84 20.48
CA LEU A 190 2.62 2.66 21.27
C LEU A 190 3.81 3.39 20.62
N ARG A 191 3.96 3.32 19.29
CA ARG A 191 5.01 4.06 18.59
C ARG A 191 4.87 5.58 18.76
N LYS A 192 3.65 6.11 18.77
CA LYS A 192 3.39 7.53 19.04
C LYS A 192 3.86 7.90 20.45
N LEU A 193 3.44 7.17 21.49
CA LEU A 193 3.86 7.43 22.88
C LEU A 193 5.39 7.42 23.04
N ILE A 194 6.06 6.50 22.35
CA ILE A 194 7.54 6.44 22.34
C ILE A 194 8.14 7.67 21.67
N ASN A 195 7.63 8.08 20.50
CA ASN A 195 8.13 9.24 19.78
C ASN A 195 7.88 10.56 20.54
N ASP A 196 6.77 10.65 21.28
CA ASP A 196 6.40 11.81 22.09
C ASP A 196 7.15 11.81 23.45
N ASN A 197 8.00 10.82 23.71
CA ASN A 197 8.77 10.63 24.95
C ASN A 197 7.90 10.48 26.23
N GLU A 198 6.63 10.09 26.09
CA GLU A 198 5.67 9.91 27.20
C GLU A 198 6.06 8.76 28.14
N LEU A 199 6.85 7.80 27.65
CA LEU A 199 7.31 6.64 28.43
C LEU A 199 8.72 6.80 29.00
N GLY A 200 9.40 7.90 28.67
CA GLY A 200 10.81 8.10 28.99
C GLY A 200 11.72 7.00 28.41
N ARG A 201 12.75 6.62 29.15
CA ARG A 201 13.69 5.56 28.74
C ARG A 201 13.06 4.18 28.89
N ILE A 202 12.80 3.53 27.76
CA ILE A 202 12.36 2.13 27.73
C ILE A 202 13.50 1.24 28.26
N TYR A 203 13.27 0.56 29.39
CA TYR A 203 14.24 -0.35 30.00
C TYR A 203 13.86 -1.84 29.83
N TYR A 204 12.58 -2.13 29.57
CA TYR A 204 12.07 -3.50 29.44
C TYR A 204 10.84 -3.55 28.53
N SER A 205 10.71 -4.63 27.77
CA SER A 205 9.50 -4.95 27.01
C SER A 205 9.20 -6.44 27.09
N LYS A 206 7.94 -6.79 27.30
CA LYS A 206 7.45 -8.17 27.29
C LYS A 206 6.38 -8.35 26.22
N ILE A 207 6.55 -9.34 25.37
CA ILE A 207 5.60 -9.67 24.30
C ILE A 207 5.15 -11.11 24.50
N LYS A 208 3.83 -11.34 24.50
CA LYS A 208 3.23 -12.67 24.53
C LYS A 208 2.31 -12.82 23.33
N TYR A 209 2.53 -13.86 22.53
CA TYR A 209 1.66 -14.22 21.42
C TYR A 209 1.14 -15.64 21.62
N LEU A 210 -0.16 -15.76 21.92
CA LEU A 210 -0.81 -17.05 22.13
C LEU A 210 -1.63 -17.41 20.90
N ARG A 211 -1.36 -18.57 20.32
CA ARG A 211 -2.17 -19.15 19.26
C ARG A 211 -3.07 -20.24 19.85
N ARG A 212 -4.38 -20.16 19.59
CA ARG A 212 -5.35 -21.18 20.02
C ARG A 212 -5.36 -22.41 19.10
N ALA A 213 -5.18 -22.20 17.81
CA ALA A 213 -4.91 -23.25 16.83
C ALA A 213 -3.44 -23.14 16.42
N GLY A 214 -2.73 -24.28 16.37
CA GLY A 214 -1.27 -24.37 16.22
C GLY A 214 -0.67 -23.73 14.95
N ILE A 215 0.45 -24.26 14.47
CA ILE A 215 1.06 -23.75 13.23
C ILE A 215 0.13 -24.01 12.03
N PRO A 216 0.04 -23.09 11.04
CA PRO A 216 -0.73 -23.34 9.82
C PRO A 216 -0.25 -24.63 9.15
N GLY A 217 -1.16 -25.57 8.92
CA GLY A 217 -0.87 -26.89 8.36
C GLY A 217 -0.93 -26.94 6.84
N ILE A 218 -0.78 -28.15 6.30
CA ILE A 218 -0.93 -28.43 4.86
C ILE A 218 -2.30 -27.94 4.39
N GLY A 219 -2.33 -27.18 3.28
CA GLY A 219 -3.56 -26.60 2.71
C GLY A 219 -3.93 -25.20 3.22
N SER A 220 -3.13 -24.59 4.11
CA SER A 220 -3.35 -23.20 4.55
C SER A 220 -2.60 -22.13 3.74
N TRP A 221 -1.70 -22.56 2.85
CA TRP A 221 -0.81 -21.73 2.02
C TRP A 221 -1.15 -21.86 0.54
#